data_AF-A0A943SKT4-F1
#
_entry.id   AF-A0A943SKT4-F1
#
_cell.length_a   1.000
_cell.length_b   1.000
_cell.length_c   1.000
_cell.angle_alpha   90.00
_cell.angle_beta   90.00
_cell.angle_gamma   90.00
#
_symmetry.space_group_name_H-M   'P 1'
#
loop_
_entity.id
_entity.type
_entity.pdbx_description
1 polymer ?
#
loop_
_entity_poly.entity_id
_entity_poly.type
_entity_poly.pdbx_seq_one_letter_code
_entity_poly.pdbx_strand_id
1 'polypeptide(L)'
;EIWRDFQRQEWKMWASPTSDDALERVAQDLPRKLAKGDRVVGPALCCIRHGRMPHFLAKVLAAAYYFQNPEDPGAQAVREEVEKNGIRAALMRFSELSEDVPEEKVFLQLVEARFYEMADAEAADISY
;
A
#
# COMPACT_ATOMS: atom_id res chain seq x y z
N GLU A 1 -7.95 -26.77 2.67
CA GLU A 1 -7.55 -25.82 3.72
C GLU A 1 -6.34 -25.04 3.24
N ILE A 2 -6.51 -23.74 3.03
CA ILE A 2 -5.46 -22.79 2.59
C ILE A 2 -4.19 -22.89 3.47
N TRP A 3 -4.34 -23.31 4.72
CA TRP A 3 -3.25 -23.53 5.68
C TRP A 3 -2.18 -24.54 5.26
N ARG A 4 -2.51 -25.51 4.39
CA ARG A 4 -1.56 -26.55 3.99
C ARG A 4 -0.48 -26.03 3.03
N ASP A 5 -0.80 -25.00 2.25
CA ASP A 5 0.12 -24.38 1.29
C ASP A 5 1.05 -23.33 1.93
N PHE A 6 0.64 -22.76 3.08
CA PHE A 6 1.47 -21.84 3.87
C PHE A 6 2.45 -22.56 4.82
N GLN A 7 2.46 -23.89 4.87
CA GLN A 7 3.41 -24.67 5.67
C GLN A 7 4.81 -24.74 5.02
N ARG A 8 5.55 -23.64 5.13
CA ARG A 8 7.03 -23.61 5.11
C ARG A 8 7.73 -24.18 3.88
N GLN A 9 7.08 -24.34 2.73
CA GLN A 9 7.86 -24.35 1.50
C GLN A 9 8.32 -22.92 1.28
N GLU A 10 9.63 -22.67 1.40
CA GLU A 10 10.24 -21.47 0.85
C GLU A 10 9.62 -21.27 -0.54
N TRP A 11 9.02 -20.10 -0.78
CA TRP A 11 8.48 -19.77 -2.09
C TRP A 11 9.64 -19.69 -3.06
N LYS A 12 10.02 -20.85 -3.60
CA LYS A 12 11.21 -21.08 -4.41
C LYS A 12 11.27 -20.14 -5.60
N MET A 13 10.15 -19.58 -6.03
CA MET A 13 10.09 -18.69 -7.18
C MET A 13 10.77 -17.35 -6.93
N TRP A 14 10.54 -16.69 -5.80
CA TRP A 14 11.07 -15.33 -5.54
C TRP A 14 12.33 -15.32 -4.67
N ALA A 15 12.57 -16.38 -3.91
CA ALA A 15 13.79 -16.56 -3.12
C ALA A 15 14.92 -17.26 -3.92
N SER A 16 14.64 -17.74 -5.15
CA SER A 16 15.68 -18.35 -5.98
C SER A 16 16.71 -17.31 -6.40
N PRO A 17 18.02 -17.64 -6.38
CA PRO A 17 19.06 -16.82 -6.99
C PRO A 17 18.86 -16.56 -8.49
N THR A 18 18.01 -17.33 -9.16
CA THR A 18 17.67 -17.18 -10.59
C THR A 18 16.41 -16.34 -10.82
N SER A 19 15.84 -15.75 -9.77
CA SER A 19 14.67 -14.88 -9.88
C SER A 19 15.12 -13.49 -10.33
N ASP A 20 15.10 -13.26 -11.64
CA ASP A 20 15.49 -11.98 -12.25
C ASP A 20 14.29 -11.01 -12.41
N ASP A 21 13.27 -11.19 -11.59
CA ASP A 21 12.04 -10.42 -11.67
C ASP A 21 12.20 -9.04 -11.00
N ALA A 22 12.41 -8.02 -11.84
CA ALA A 22 12.68 -6.66 -11.40
C ALA A 22 11.50 -6.02 -10.65
N LEU A 23 11.79 -5.29 -9.57
CA LEU A 23 10.79 -4.58 -8.78
C LEU A 23 10.00 -3.59 -9.63
N GLU A 24 10.64 -2.90 -10.57
CA GLU A 24 10.04 -1.93 -11.47
C GLU A 24 8.93 -2.59 -12.31
N ARG A 25 9.17 -3.80 -12.82
CA ARG A 25 8.16 -4.58 -13.56
C ARG A 25 7.03 -5.03 -12.62
N VAL A 26 7.36 -5.48 -11.42
CA VAL A 26 6.39 -5.90 -10.40
C VAL A 26 5.55 -4.74 -9.88
N ALA A 27 6.07 -3.51 -9.88
CA ALA A 27 5.40 -2.30 -9.40
C ALA A 27 4.67 -1.51 -10.50
N GLN A 28 5.02 -1.71 -11.78
CA GLN A 28 4.44 -1.03 -12.95
C GLN A 28 2.91 -0.91 -12.93
N ASP A 29 2.35 0.16 -13.50
CA ASP A 29 0.89 0.39 -13.49
C ASP A 29 0.38 0.51 -12.04
N LEU A 30 1.11 1.31 -11.27
CA LEU A 30 0.92 1.51 -9.85
C LEU A 30 -0.48 2.04 -9.50
N PRO A 31 -1.05 3.05 -10.20
CA PRO A 31 -2.40 3.55 -9.88
C PRO A 31 -3.47 2.46 -9.84
N ARG A 32 -3.45 1.51 -10.79
CA ARG A 32 -4.40 0.38 -10.80
C ARG A 32 -4.21 -0.52 -9.57
N LYS A 33 -2.96 -0.75 -9.14
CA LYS A 33 -2.63 -1.64 -8.00
C LYS A 33 -3.01 -1.03 -6.65
N LEU A 34 -3.08 0.30 -6.58
CA LEU A 34 -3.52 1.04 -5.38
C LEU A 34 -5.04 1.07 -5.25
N ALA A 35 -5.77 0.85 -6.35
CA ALA A 35 -7.23 0.96 -6.40
C ALA A 35 -7.94 0.06 -5.38
N LYS A 36 -9.13 0.51 -4.96
CA LYS A 36 -9.92 -0.13 -3.90
C LYS A 36 -10.26 -1.59 -4.18
N GLY A 37 -10.50 -1.89 -5.47
CA GLY A 37 -10.84 -3.22 -5.95
C GLY A 37 -9.66 -4.18 -6.16
N ASP A 38 -8.41 -3.75 -5.94
CA ASP A 38 -7.22 -4.57 -6.20
C ASP A 38 -6.69 -5.24 -4.90
N ARG A 39 -5.48 -5.79 -5.00
CA ARG A 39 -4.83 -6.75 -4.10
C ARG A 39 -4.50 -6.26 -2.68
N VAL A 40 -4.68 -4.97 -2.38
CA VAL A 40 -4.30 -4.41 -1.06
C VAL A 40 -5.50 -3.85 -0.31
N VAL A 41 -6.17 -2.85 -0.88
CA VAL A 41 -7.24 -2.11 -0.19
C VAL A 41 -8.45 -3.00 0.09
N GLY A 42 -8.95 -3.73 -0.92
CA GLY A 42 -10.10 -4.63 -0.76
C GLY A 42 -9.90 -5.67 0.36
N PRO A 43 -8.78 -6.42 0.36
CA PRO A 43 -8.43 -7.32 1.46
C PRO A 43 -8.32 -6.62 2.82
N ALA A 44 -7.78 -5.40 2.88
CA ALA A 44 -7.65 -4.66 4.14
C ALA A 44 -9.01 -4.27 4.73
N LEU A 45 -9.92 -3.77 3.89
CA LEU A 45 -11.29 -3.47 4.30
C LEU A 45 -12.06 -4.74 4.70
N CYS A 46 -11.77 -5.88 4.05
CA CYS A 46 -12.27 -7.18 4.49
C CYS A 46 -11.79 -7.53 5.91
N CYS A 47 -10.51 -7.36 6.22
CA CYS A 47 -9.99 -7.56 7.57
C CYS A 47 -10.75 -6.72 8.59
N ILE A 48 -10.91 -5.42 8.35
CA ILE A 48 -11.57 -4.49 9.28
C ILE A 48 -13.03 -4.90 9.54
N ARG A 49 -13.79 -5.20 8.48
CA ARG A 49 -15.19 -5.67 8.59
C ARG A 49 -15.34 -6.95 9.41
N HIS A 50 -14.29 -7.76 9.51
CA HIS A 50 -14.26 -9.00 10.30
C HIS A 50 -13.48 -8.85 11.63
N GLY A 51 -13.25 -7.63 12.10
CA GLY A 51 -12.58 -7.37 13.38
C GLY A 51 -11.10 -7.76 13.40
N ARG A 52 -10.43 -7.74 12.24
CA ARG A 52 -8.99 -8.03 12.09
C ARG A 52 -8.25 -6.76 11.68
N MET A 53 -7.08 -6.54 12.28
CA MET A 53 -6.23 -5.39 11.98
C MET A 53 -5.39 -5.66 10.70
N PRO A 54 -5.52 -4.87 9.62
CA PRO A 54 -4.77 -5.06 8.37
C PRO A 54 -3.35 -4.46 8.43
N HIS A 55 -2.59 -4.77 9.50
CA HIS A 55 -1.29 -4.15 9.79
C HIS A 55 -0.30 -4.22 8.63
N PHE A 56 -0.05 -5.42 8.09
CA PHE A 56 0.90 -5.60 6.97
C PHE A 56 0.38 -5.05 5.64
N LEU A 57 -0.94 -5.07 5.43
CA LEU A 57 -1.53 -4.48 4.22
C LEU A 57 -1.39 -2.96 4.22
N ALA A 58 -1.53 -2.31 5.38
CA ALA A 58 -1.28 -0.88 5.51
C ALA A 58 0.20 -0.53 5.22
N LYS A 59 1.14 -1.34 5.74
CA LYS A 59 2.57 -1.17 5.44
C LYS A 59 2.88 -1.34 3.95
N VAL A 60 2.29 -2.34 3.29
CA VAL A 60 2.45 -2.54 1.84
C VAL A 60 1.88 -1.36 1.06
N LEU A 61 0.71 -0.85 1.42
CA LEU A 61 0.12 0.31 0.74
C LEU A 61 0.99 1.56 0.92
N ALA A 62 1.44 1.83 2.15
CA ALA A 62 2.35 2.93 2.44
C ALA A 62 3.66 2.85 1.64
N ALA A 63 4.28 1.66 1.59
CA ALA A 63 5.47 1.42 0.79
C ALA A 63 5.24 1.69 -0.71
N ALA A 64 4.05 1.34 -1.22
CA ALA A 64 3.67 1.59 -2.60
C ALA A 64 3.53 3.09 -2.91
N TYR A 65 3.01 3.90 -1.97
CA TYR A 65 2.99 5.36 -2.10
C TYR A 65 4.38 6.01 -1.92
N TYR A 66 5.33 5.31 -1.29
CA TYR A 66 6.72 5.75 -1.19
C TYR A 66 7.56 5.38 -2.41
N PHE A 67 7.14 4.36 -3.16
CA PHE A 67 7.85 3.84 -4.33
C PHE A 67 8.02 4.90 -5.42
N GLN A 68 9.21 4.93 -6.02
CA GLN A 68 9.57 5.86 -7.07
C GLN A 68 10.13 5.09 -8.25
N ASN A 69 9.63 5.39 -9.44
CA ASN A 69 10.18 4.90 -10.69
C ASN A 69 10.09 6.02 -11.75
N PRO A 70 11.22 6.62 -12.16
CA PRO A 70 11.22 7.69 -13.14
C PRO A 70 10.82 7.22 -14.55
N GLU A 71 10.78 5.91 -14.80
CA GLU A 71 10.38 5.36 -16.11
C GLU A 71 8.89 4.95 -16.16
N ASP A 72 8.16 5.03 -15.03
CA ASP A 72 6.74 4.70 -14.96
C ASP A 72 5.88 5.97 -14.73
N PRO A 73 5.14 6.45 -15.75
CA PRO A 73 4.23 7.60 -15.61
C PRO A 73 3.19 7.42 -14.49
N GLY A 74 2.78 6.19 -14.21
CA GLY A 74 1.86 5.89 -13.12
C GLY A 74 2.49 6.13 -11.74
N ALA A 75 3.73 5.69 -11.55
CA ALA A 75 4.48 5.94 -10.32
C ALA A 75 4.77 7.44 -10.13
N GLN A 76 5.14 8.15 -11.21
CA GLN A 76 5.32 9.61 -11.18
C GLN A 76 4.03 10.33 -10.78
N ALA A 77 2.88 9.96 -11.35
CA ALA A 77 1.60 10.58 -11.02
C ALA A 77 1.21 10.39 -9.54
N VAL A 78 1.49 9.22 -8.97
CA VAL A 78 1.28 8.96 -7.53
C VAL A 78 2.21 9.82 -6.69
N ARG A 79 3.49 9.87 -7.05
CA ARG A 79 4.49 10.67 -6.33
C ARG A 79 4.16 12.16 -6.34
N GLU A 80 3.80 12.71 -7.49
CA GLU A 80 3.42 14.11 -7.62
C GLU A 80 2.20 14.47 -6.76
N GLU A 81 1.21 13.57 -6.69
CA GLU A 81 0.03 13.79 -5.84
C GLU A 81 0.42 13.85 -4.36
N VAL A 82 1.28 12.94 -3.90
CA VAL A 82 1.78 12.93 -2.52
C VAL A 82 2.57 14.19 -2.20
N GLU A 83 3.42 14.66 -3.12
CA GLU A 83 4.21 15.88 -2.93
C GLU A 83 3.37 17.16 -2.94
N LYS A 84 2.36 17.25 -3.82
CA LYS A 84 1.54 18.46 -3.99
C LYS A 84 0.43 18.56 -2.95
N ASN A 85 -0.24 17.45 -2.66
CA ASN A 85 -1.50 17.43 -1.90
C ASN A 85 -1.42 16.57 -0.62
N GLY A 86 -0.29 15.91 -0.38
CA GLY A 86 -0.09 15.04 0.78
C GLY A 86 -0.65 13.63 0.61
N ILE A 87 -0.27 12.74 1.54
CA ILE A 87 -0.61 11.32 1.46
C ILE A 87 -2.11 11.06 1.58
N ARG A 88 -2.86 11.82 2.39
CA ARG A 88 -4.32 11.65 2.52
C ARG A 88 -5.03 11.87 1.19
N ALA A 89 -4.71 12.95 0.50
CA ALA A 89 -5.29 13.26 -0.81
C ALA A 89 -4.96 12.15 -1.83
N ALA A 90 -3.72 11.67 -1.82
CA ALA A 90 -3.30 10.57 -2.68
C ALA A 90 -4.02 9.24 -2.38
N LEU A 91 -4.30 8.94 -1.10
CA LEU A 91 -5.09 7.77 -0.68
C LEU A 91 -6.55 7.89 -1.13
N MET A 92 -7.18 9.05 -0.95
CA MET A 92 -8.55 9.28 -1.42
C MET A 92 -8.64 9.19 -2.95
N ARG A 93 -7.64 9.69 -3.67
CA ARG A 93 -7.61 9.72 -5.14
C ARG A 93 -7.35 8.34 -5.76
N PHE A 94 -6.27 7.66 -5.36
CA PHE A 94 -5.82 6.43 -6.02
C PHE A 94 -6.26 5.15 -5.32
N SER A 95 -6.52 5.19 -4.01
CA SER A 95 -7.05 4.05 -3.25
C SER A 95 -8.56 4.12 -3.01
N GLU A 96 -9.21 5.20 -3.47
CA GLU A 96 -10.66 5.45 -3.37
C GLU A 96 -11.21 5.27 -1.95
N LEU A 97 -10.38 5.59 -0.95
CA LEU A 97 -10.76 5.55 0.46
C LEU A 97 -11.55 6.80 0.82
N SER A 98 -12.70 6.61 1.47
CA SER A 98 -13.55 7.69 1.96
C SER A 98 -13.35 7.90 3.47
N GLU A 99 -13.34 9.16 3.90
CA GLU A 99 -13.38 9.52 5.32
C GLU A 99 -14.78 9.42 5.93
N ASP A 100 -15.82 9.33 5.09
CA ASP A 100 -17.22 9.22 5.52
C ASP A 100 -17.60 7.79 5.87
N VAL A 101 -16.81 6.81 5.44
CA VAL A 101 -16.99 5.39 5.74
C VAL A 101 -16.05 5.01 6.89
N PRO A 102 -16.55 4.66 8.09
CA PRO A 102 -15.72 4.44 9.26
C PRO A 102 -14.57 3.44 9.06
N GLU A 103 -14.83 2.31 8.38
CA GLU A 103 -13.81 1.29 8.12
C GLU A 103 -12.71 1.79 7.19
N GLU A 104 -13.07 2.61 6.20
CA GLU A 104 -12.12 3.18 5.24
C GLU A 104 -11.31 4.30 5.87
N LYS A 105 -11.94 5.13 6.70
CA LYS A 105 -11.25 6.16 7.49
C LYS A 105 -10.20 5.56 8.39
N VAL A 106 -10.53 4.47 9.10
CA VAL A 106 -9.58 3.75 9.96
C VAL A 106 -8.41 3.21 9.15
N PHE A 107 -8.68 2.62 7.99
CA PHE A 107 -7.60 2.11 7.14
C PHE A 107 -6.71 3.24 6.58
N LEU A 108 -7.31 4.34 6.13
CA LEU A 108 -6.61 5.52 5.64
C LEU A 108 -5.65 6.07 6.71
N GLN A 109 -6.14 6.27 7.94
CA GLN A 109 -5.30 6.73 9.07
C GLN A 109 -4.16 5.76 9.39
N LEU A 110 -4.42 4.45 9.31
CA LEU A 110 -3.39 3.45 9.53
C LEU A 110 -2.31 3.50 8.45
N VAL A 111 -2.68 3.69 7.18
CA VAL A 111 -1.74 3.77 6.05
C VAL A 111 -0.92 5.05 6.13
N GLU A 112 -1.55 6.18 6.44
CA GLU A 112 -0.90 7.46 6.66
C GLU A 112 0.16 7.36 7.77
N ALA A 113 -0.19 6.79 8.92
CA ALA A 113 0.76 6.58 10.01
C ALA A 113 1.96 5.72 9.57
N ARG A 114 1.73 4.66 8.78
CA ARG A 114 2.80 3.82 8.23
C ARG A 114 3.66 4.57 7.21
N PHE A 115 3.06 5.45 6.42
CA PHE A 115 3.79 6.24 5.44
C PHE A 115 4.79 7.18 6.12
N TYR A 116 4.38 7.89 7.16
CA TYR A 116 5.28 8.78 7.91
C TYR A 116 6.34 8.01 8.70
N GLU A 117 6.00 6.84 9.27
CA GLU A 117 6.98 5.94 9.89
C GLU A 117 8.08 5.51 8.89
N MET A 118 7.73 5.25 7.62
CA MET A 118 8.69 4.86 6.58
C MET A 118 9.52 6.04 6.05
N ALA A 119 9.01 7.26 6.18
CA ALA A 119 9.71 8.46 5.75
C ALA A 119 10.79 8.94 6.74
N ASP A 120 11.00 8.22 7.86
CA ASP A 120 11.76 8.70 9.03
C ASP A 120 11.31 10.09 9.51
N ALA A 121 10.05 10.45 9.22
CA ALA A 121 9.43 11.66 9.74
C ALA A 121 8.93 11.37 11.16
N GLU A 122 9.35 12.16 12.15
CA GLU A 122 8.88 11.97 13.52
C GLU A 122 7.36 12.21 13.58
N ALA A 123 6.65 11.52 14.48
CA ALA A 123 5.21 11.70 14.68
C ALA A 123 4.79 13.16 14.98
N ALA A 124 5.75 14.02 15.33
CA ALA A 124 5.60 15.46 15.51
C ALA A 124 5.44 16.25 14.20
N ASP A 125 5.82 15.69 13.05
CA ASP A 125 5.69 16.31 11.72
C ASP A 125 4.36 15.95 11.03
N ILE A 126 3.51 15.15 11.68
CA ILE A 126 2.19 14.77 11.20
C ILE A 126 1.20 15.86 11.64
N SER A 127 0.72 16.68 10.71
CA SER A 127 -0.35 17.64 10.99
C SER A 127 -1.65 16.90 11.29
N TYR A 128 -2.05 16.88 12.56
CA TYR A 128 -3.38 16.44 13.01
C TYR A 128 -4.45 17.48 12.73
#